data_AF-A0A1W9S551-F1
#
_entry.id   AF-A0A1W9S551-F1
#
_cell.length_a   1.000
_cell.length_b   1.000
_cell.length_c   1.000
_cell.angle_alpha   90.00
_cell.angle_beta   90.00
_cell.angle_gamma   90.00
#
_symmetry.space_group_name_H-M   'P 1'
#
loop_
_entity.id
_entity.type
_entity.pdbx_description
1 polymer ?
#
loop_
_entity_poly.entity_id
_entity_poly.type
_entity_poly.pdbx_seq_one_letter_code
_entity_poly.pdbx_strand_id
1 'polypeptide(L)'
;MDKLVSLCKRRGFVFQSSEIYGGLGSCWDYGPLGVELKNNVKRFWWEAMTHRRDDIEGVDAAILMAPQVWKASGHVDGFTDPLVDCKKCKRRFKGDQVEGNKCPDCGGELTQPRNFNLMFKTFMGPVEEDSSIVYLRPETAQGVYVNFLNVMGPSRQKIPFGIAQIGKAFRNEITPGNFIFRTREFEQMEMQYFVHPSEDEKWFEYWKEQRWQWYLDLGINKNKLRWHQHGPDELAHYAKVAFDIEYEFSFGWKEIEGIHNRTDFDLKRHKEASGRDLSYYNDQTKERYIPYIIE
;
A
#
# COMPACT_ATOMS: atom_id res chain seq x y z
N MET A 1 -2.97 18.74 15.77
CA MET A 1 -2.16 18.54 14.54
C MET A 1 -1.24 19.73 14.25
N ASP A 2 -1.72 20.97 14.28
CA ASP A 2 -0.95 22.17 13.90
C ASP A 2 0.39 22.33 14.61
N LYS A 3 0.47 21.94 15.90
CA LYS A 3 1.73 21.94 16.66
C LYS A 3 2.80 21.05 16.01
N LEU A 4 2.43 19.87 15.52
CA LEU A 4 3.34 18.94 14.83
C LEU A 4 3.74 19.50 13.47
N VAL A 5 2.77 19.95 12.66
CA VAL A 5 3.03 20.54 11.34
C VAL A 5 4.00 21.74 11.46
N SER A 6 3.75 22.63 12.41
CA SER A 6 4.62 23.78 12.70
C SER A 6 6.01 23.36 13.17
N LEU A 7 6.13 22.33 14.01
CA LEU A 7 7.43 21.80 14.43
C LEU A 7 8.20 21.20 13.24
N CYS A 8 7.53 20.35 12.45
CA CYS A 8 8.12 19.70 11.29
C CYS A 8 8.71 20.70 10.31
N LYS A 9 7.96 21.77 9.99
CA LYS A 9 8.44 22.84 9.12
C LYS A 9 9.61 23.61 9.74
N ARG A 10 9.47 24.08 11.00
CA ARG A 10 10.50 24.92 11.65
C ARG A 10 11.82 24.18 11.89
N ARG A 11 11.79 22.86 12.10
CA ARG A 11 12.97 22.05 12.41
C ARG A 11 13.52 21.28 11.21
N GLY A 12 12.91 21.40 10.04
CA GLY A 12 13.42 20.75 8.83
C GLY A 12 13.15 19.25 8.76
N PHE A 13 11.97 18.82 9.20
CA PHE A 13 11.48 17.45 8.98
C PHE A 13 10.70 17.32 7.68
N VAL A 14 9.65 18.12 7.50
CA VAL A 14 8.74 18.00 6.35
C VAL A 14 8.35 19.39 5.87
N PHE A 15 8.39 19.60 4.56
CA PHE A 15 8.03 20.82 3.87
C PHE A 15 6.92 20.56 2.86
N GLN A 16 6.11 21.58 2.57
CA GLN A 16 5.16 21.52 1.47
C GLN A 16 5.97 21.43 0.16
N SER A 17 5.72 20.39 -0.64
CA SER A 17 6.44 20.26 -1.91
C SER A 17 6.09 21.42 -2.83
N SER A 18 7.09 21.97 -3.53
CA SER A 18 6.96 23.13 -4.42
C SER A 18 6.38 24.39 -3.76
N GLU A 19 6.68 24.62 -2.46
CA GLU A 19 6.09 25.72 -1.67
C GLU A 19 6.24 27.10 -2.31
N ILE A 20 7.40 27.41 -2.92
CA ILE A 20 7.65 28.71 -3.57
C ILE A 20 6.77 28.98 -4.79
N TYR A 21 6.15 27.93 -5.35
CA TYR A 21 5.20 28.00 -6.46
C TYR A 21 3.73 27.87 -6.01
N GLY A 22 3.47 28.02 -4.71
CA GLY A 22 2.13 27.87 -4.13
C GLY A 22 1.83 26.46 -3.60
N GLY A 23 2.78 25.53 -3.72
CA GLY A 23 2.67 24.18 -3.19
C GLY A 23 1.90 23.21 -4.09
N LEU A 24 2.30 21.94 -4.09
CA LEU A 24 1.57 20.85 -4.72
C LEU A 24 0.76 20.07 -3.66
N GLY A 25 -0.56 20.18 -3.71
CA GLY A 25 -1.45 19.60 -2.70
C GLY A 25 -1.24 18.09 -2.51
N SER A 26 -1.12 17.66 -1.24
CA SER A 26 -0.83 16.28 -0.82
C SER A 26 0.52 15.72 -1.23
N CYS A 27 1.47 16.56 -1.63
CA CYS A 27 2.86 16.18 -1.86
C CYS A 27 3.78 16.91 -0.87
N TRP A 28 4.75 16.20 -0.30
CA TRP A 28 5.60 16.71 0.77
C TRP A 28 7.07 16.32 0.55
N ASP A 29 7.97 17.25 0.87
CA ASP A 29 9.41 17.02 0.80
C ASP A 29 9.96 16.77 2.22
N TYR A 30 10.87 15.81 2.36
CA TYR A 30 11.53 15.54 3.64
C TYR A 30 12.83 16.35 3.74
N GLY A 31 12.91 17.22 4.75
CA GLY A 31 14.09 18.06 5.03
C GLY A 31 15.24 17.31 5.72
N PRO A 32 16.30 18.01 6.15
CA PRO A 32 17.51 17.37 6.70
C PRO A 32 17.27 16.42 7.88
N LEU A 33 16.43 16.79 8.84
CA LEU A 33 16.12 15.89 9.97
C LEU A 33 15.08 14.83 9.60
N GLY A 34 14.21 15.15 8.64
CA GLY A 34 13.16 14.24 8.17
C GLY A 34 13.73 13.06 7.38
N VAL A 35 14.72 13.31 6.52
CA VAL A 35 15.37 12.25 5.74
C VAL A 35 16.14 11.29 6.64
N GLU A 36 16.84 11.79 7.66
CA GLU A 36 17.53 10.95 8.64
C GLU A 36 16.54 10.07 9.42
N LEU A 37 15.48 10.66 9.97
CA LEU A 37 14.44 9.90 10.68
C LEU A 37 13.81 8.84 9.77
N LYS A 38 13.41 9.21 8.56
CA LYS A 38 12.80 8.31 7.59
C LYS A 38 13.73 7.15 7.24
N ASN A 39 15.01 7.43 6.97
CA ASN A 39 15.99 6.41 6.63
C ASN A 39 16.29 5.49 7.81
N ASN A 40 16.31 6.00 9.04
CA ASN A 40 16.49 5.19 10.25
C ASN A 40 15.33 4.21 10.45
N VAL A 41 14.09 4.66 10.29
CA VAL A 41 12.90 3.78 10.38
C VAL A 41 12.95 2.70 9.30
N LYS A 42 13.24 3.06 8.04
CA LYS A 42 13.38 2.10 6.94
C LYS A 42 14.47 1.07 7.19
N ARG A 43 15.64 1.50 7.68
CA ARG A 43 16.75 0.60 7.98
C ARG A 43 16.40 -0.38 9.10
N PHE A 44 15.74 0.13 10.15
CA PHE A 44 15.28 -0.71 11.25
C PHE A 44 14.25 -1.75 10.79
N TRP A 45 13.35 -1.38 9.88
CA TRP A 45 12.43 -2.32 9.25
C TRP A 45 13.16 -3.33 8.37
N TRP A 46 14.06 -2.87 7.50
CA TRP A 46 14.79 -3.72 6.57
C TRP A 46 15.66 -4.75 7.29
N GLU A 47 16.35 -4.35 8.35
CA GLU A 47 17.11 -5.28 9.21
C GLU A 47 16.21 -6.35 9.83
N ALA A 48 15.04 -5.96 10.35
CA ALA A 48 14.10 -6.87 10.97
C ALA A 48 13.51 -7.89 9.98
N MET A 49 13.28 -7.46 8.73
CA MET A 49 12.74 -8.33 7.69
C MET A 49 13.79 -9.21 7.04
N THR A 50 14.98 -8.68 6.71
CA THR A 50 15.91 -9.37 5.79
C THR A 50 17.23 -9.79 6.44
N HIS A 51 17.77 -9.03 7.39
CA HIS A 51 19.10 -9.32 7.95
C HIS A 51 19.06 -10.26 9.16
N ARG A 52 17.94 -10.27 9.89
CA ARG A 52 17.74 -11.08 11.10
C ARG A 52 17.01 -12.39 10.81
N ARG A 53 16.84 -12.72 9.53
CA ARG A 53 16.03 -13.84 9.06
C ARG A 53 16.69 -14.47 7.84
N ASP A 54 16.51 -15.77 7.69
CA ASP A 54 16.99 -16.53 6.54
C ASP A 54 15.87 -16.88 5.54
N ASP A 55 14.64 -16.43 5.83
CA ASP A 55 13.41 -16.80 5.12
C ASP A 55 12.77 -15.61 4.39
N ILE A 56 13.45 -14.47 4.24
CA ILE A 56 12.94 -13.31 3.50
C ILE A 56 14.01 -12.73 2.58
N GLU A 57 13.68 -12.62 1.30
CA GLU A 57 14.52 -12.01 0.28
C GLU A 57 14.12 -10.56 -0.01
N GLY A 58 15.07 -9.72 -0.40
CA GLY A 58 14.81 -8.33 -0.77
C GLY A 58 14.61 -8.15 -2.28
N VAL A 59 13.69 -7.27 -2.68
CA VAL A 59 13.55 -6.81 -4.06
C VAL A 59 13.31 -5.30 -4.13
N ASP A 60 13.70 -4.68 -5.24
CA ASP A 60 13.33 -3.30 -5.61
C ASP A 60 12.79 -3.29 -7.04
N ALA A 61 11.48 -3.51 -7.17
CA ALA A 61 10.81 -3.49 -8.46
C ALA A 61 10.66 -2.05 -8.98
N ALA A 62 10.64 -1.92 -10.31
CA ALA A 62 10.34 -0.64 -10.96
C ALA A 62 8.96 -0.08 -10.58
N ILE A 63 8.83 1.25 -10.61
CA ILE A 63 7.54 1.94 -10.44
C ILE A 63 6.64 1.72 -11.66
N LEU A 64 7.23 1.82 -12.86
CA LEU A 64 6.53 1.61 -14.12
C LEU A 64 6.50 0.12 -14.43
N MET A 65 5.29 -0.42 -14.56
CA MET A 65 5.05 -1.81 -14.91
C MET A 65 4.09 -1.88 -16.10
N ALA A 66 4.12 -3.01 -16.80
CA ALA A 66 3.22 -3.26 -17.92
C ALA A 66 1.74 -3.11 -17.46
N PRO A 67 0.87 -2.42 -18.22
CA PRO A 67 -0.54 -2.18 -17.86
C PRO A 67 -1.32 -3.44 -17.49
N GLN A 68 -0.96 -4.57 -18.09
CA GLN A 68 -1.56 -5.88 -17.87
C GLN A 68 -1.42 -6.32 -16.41
N VAL A 69 -0.37 -5.91 -15.70
CA VAL A 69 -0.18 -6.19 -14.26
C VAL A 69 -1.32 -5.57 -13.45
N TRP A 70 -1.67 -4.32 -13.74
CA TRP A 70 -2.73 -3.57 -13.05
C TRP A 70 -4.13 -4.03 -13.45
N LYS A 71 -4.27 -4.54 -14.69
CA LYS A 71 -5.52 -5.17 -15.14
C LYS A 71 -5.72 -6.54 -14.48
N ALA A 72 -4.68 -7.36 -14.41
CA ALA A 72 -4.72 -8.69 -13.80
C ALA A 72 -5.08 -8.60 -12.31
N SER A 73 -4.42 -7.70 -11.57
CA SER A 73 -4.69 -7.43 -10.15
C SER A 73 -6.04 -6.74 -9.89
N GLY A 74 -6.75 -6.31 -10.93
CA GLY A 74 -8.06 -5.66 -10.81
C GLY A 74 -8.00 -4.15 -10.52
N HIS A 75 -6.81 -3.56 -10.35
CA HIS A 75 -6.66 -2.13 -10.06
C HIS A 75 -7.23 -1.21 -11.14
N VAL A 76 -7.11 -1.59 -12.41
CA VAL A 76 -7.68 -0.79 -13.51
C VAL A 76 -9.21 -0.71 -13.43
N ASP A 77 -9.86 -1.76 -12.95
CA ASP A 77 -11.32 -1.89 -12.95
C ASP A 77 -11.96 -1.50 -11.61
N GLY A 78 -11.29 -1.82 -10.50
CA GLY A 78 -11.86 -1.74 -9.15
C GLY A 78 -11.20 -0.74 -8.20
N PHE A 79 -10.04 -0.15 -8.54
CA PHE A 79 -9.35 0.80 -7.67
C PHE A 79 -9.95 2.21 -7.80
N THR A 80 -11.21 2.36 -7.41
CA THR A 80 -12.00 3.58 -7.60
C THR A 80 -12.64 4.08 -6.32
N ASP A 81 -12.69 5.40 -6.16
CA ASP A 81 -13.50 6.06 -5.14
C ASP A 81 -14.75 6.70 -5.74
N PRO A 82 -15.84 6.83 -4.98
CA PRO A 82 -16.97 7.64 -5.38
C PRO A 82 -16.55 9.11 -5.40
N LEU A 83 -16.70 9.78 -6.54
CA LEU A 83 -16.39 11.19 -6.73
C LEU A 83 -17.68 11.98 -6.96
N VAL A 84 -17.85 13.06 -6.19
CA VAL A 84 -18.92 14.05 -6.39
C VAL A 84 -18.31 15.43 -6.64
N ASP A 85 -18.92 16.20 -7.55
CA ASP A 85 -18.54 17.58 -7.84
C ASP A 85 -19.61 18.53 -7.30
N CYS A 86 -19.20 19.66 -6.71
CA CYS A 86 -20.14 20.73 -6.41
C CYS A 86 -20.51 21.49 -7.70
N LYS A 87 -21.80 21.55 -8.03
CA LYS A 87 -22.29 22.26 -9.23
C LYS A 87 -21.96 23.76 -9.20
N LYS A 88 -21.85 24.35 -7.99
CA LYS A 88 -21.57 25.78 -7.75
C LYS A 88 -20.07 26.11 -7.77
N CYS A 89 -19.27 25.53 -6.87
CA CYS A 89 -17.85 25.89 -6.74
C CYS A 89 -16.89 24.97 -7.51
N LYS A 90 -17.40 23.92 -8.17
CA LYS A 90 -16.63 22.93 -8.96
C LYS A 90 -15.57 22.15 -8.17
N ARG A 91 -15.56 22.28 -6.83
CA ARG A 91 -14.73 21.45 -5.96
C ARG A 91 -15.20 20.00 -5.99
N ARG A 92 -14.23 19.11 -5.82
CA ARG A 92 -14.37 17.65 -5.86
C ARG A 92 -14.27 17.11 -4.46
N PHE A 93 -15.12 16.14 -4.14
CA PHE A 93 -15.15 15.49 -2.84
C PHE A 93 -15.29 13.99 -3.02
N LYS A 94 -14.71 13.24 -2.09
CA LYS A 94 -14.95 11.82 -1.96
C LYS A 94 -16.38 11.62 -1.42
N GLY A 95 -17.21 10.90 -2.17
CA GLY A 95 -18.66 10.86 -1.97
C GLY A 95 -19.11 10.20 -0.67
N ASP A 96 -18.33 9.25 -0.16
CA ASP A 96 -18.53 8.62 1.15
C ASP A 96 -18.19 9.54 2.34
N GLN A 97 -17.47 10.64 2.09
CA GLN A 97 -17.07 11.62 3.11
C GLN A 97 -17.98 12.85 3.17
N VAL A 98 -19.02 12.90 2.34
CA VAL A 98 -19.96 14.02 2.32
C VAL A 98 -21.35 13.54 2.73
N GLU A 99 -21.89 14.18 3.76
CA GLU A 99 -23.25 13.88 4.21
C GLU A 99 -24.29 14.62 3.36
N GLY A 100 -25.13 13.84 2.66
CA GLY A 100 -26.20 14.36 1.81
C GLY A 100 -25.72 14.99 0.50
N ASN A 101 -26.57 15.80 -0.13
CA ASN A 101 -26.34 16.33 -1.47
C ASN A 101 -25.85 17.79 -1.48
N LYS A 102 -25.24 18.27 -0.39
CA LYS A 102 -24.78 19.66 -0.25
C LYS A 102 -23.27 19.73 -0.08
N CYS A 103 -22.67 20.65 -0.83
CA CYS A 103 -21.26 20.95 -0.76
C CYS A 103 -20.88 21.48 0.63
N PRO A 104 -19.91 20.88 1.32
CA PRO A 104 -19.51 21.30 2.66
C PRO A 104 -18.92 22.72 2.67
N ASP A 105 -18.33 23.15 1.55
CA ASP A 105 -17.63 24.45 1.48
C ASP A 105 -18.55 25.63 1.15
N CYS A 106 -19.61 25.42 0.36
CA CYS A 106 -20.43 26.54 -0.14
C CYS A 106 -21.94 26.29 -0.14
N GLY A 107 -22.38 25.12 0.36
CA GLY A 107 -23.79 24.72 0.45
C GLY A 107 -24.47 24.42 -0.90
N GLY A 108 -23.74 24.50 -2.03
CA GLY A 108 -24.27 24.22 -3.36
C GLY A 108 -24.57 22.72 -3.58
N GLU A 109 -25.46 22.41 -4.51
CA GLU A 109 -25.83 21.04 -4.84
C GLU A 109 -24.63 20.22 -5.39
N LEU A 110 -24.54 18.95 -5.01
CA LEU A 110 -23.57 17.99 -5.52
C LEU A 110 -24.10 17.22 -6.73
N THR A 111 -23.21 16.73 -7.59
CA THR A 111 -23.56 15.79 -8.66
C THR A 111 -23.86 14.40 -8.11
N GLN A 112 -24.44 13.54 -8.93
CA GLN A 112 -24.46 12.10 -8.62
C GLN A 112 -23.01 11.56 -8.53
N PRO A 113 -22.75 10.60 -7.62
CA PRO A 113 -21.45 9.95 -7.52
C PRO A 113 -21.06 9.25 -8.83
N ARG A 114 -19.80 9.39 -9.23
CA ARG A 114 -19.19 8.58 -10.30
C ARG A 114 -17.93 7.90 -9.79
N ASN A 115 -17.59 6.74 -10.36
CA ASN A 115 -16.36 6.05 -10.01
C ASN A 115 -15.15 6.79 -10.59
N PHE A 116 -14.19 7.11 -9.72
CA PHE A 116 -12.94 7.75 -10.10
C PHE A 116 -11.77 6.84 -9.77
N ASN A 117 -11.05 6.37 -10.81
CA ASN A 117 -9.88 5.51 -10.62
C ASN A 117 -8.73 6.30 -9.98
N LEU A 118 -8.18 5.76 -8.90
CA LEU A 118 -7.17 6.40 -8.08
C LEU A 118 -5.74 6.17 -8.60
N MET A 119 -5.52 5.44 -9.69
CA MET A 119 -4.18 5.28 -10.24
C MET A 119 -3.78 6.52 -11.05
N PHE A 120 -2.53 6.97 -10.87
CA PHE A 120 -1.94 7.91 -11.82
C PHE A 120 -1.62 7.21 -13.13
N LYS A 121 -1.99 7.85 -14.23
CA LYS A 121 -1.73 7.41 -15.60
C LYS A 121 -0.72 8.35 -16.25
N THR A 122 0.15 7.79 -17.07
CA THR A 122 1.07 8.53 -17.94
C THR A 122 1.26 7.75 -19.24
N PHE A 123 2.05 8.27 -20.17
CA PHE A 123 2.30 7.67 -21.47
C PHE A 123 3.79 7.33 -21.60
N MET A 124 4.10 6.12 -22.04
CA MET A 124 5.47 5.65 -22.27
C MET A 124 5.75 5.63 -23.78
N GLY A 125 6.45 6.66 -24.25
CA GLY A 125 6.84 6.78 -25.65
C GLY A 125 6.73 8.22 -26.15
N PRO A 126 7.07 8.47 -27.42
CA PRO A 126 7.06 9.82 -28.00
C PRO A 126 5.65 10.32 -28.35
N VAL A 127 4.64 9.46 -28.34
CA VAL A 127 3.25 9.81 -28.70
C VAL A 127 2.31 9.43 -27.56
N GLU A 128 1.42 10.36 -27.20
CA GLU A 128 0.37 10.15 -26.19
C GLU A 128 -0.83 9.41 -26.81
N GLU A 129 -0.64 8.12 -27.10
CA GLU A 129 -1.69 7.23 -27.60
C GLU A 129 -2.11 6.20 -26.54
N ASP A 130 -3.34 5.68 -26.63
CA ASP A 130 -3.87 4.70 -25.66
C ASP A 130 -3.01 3.44 -25.52
N SER A 131 -2.32 3.04 -26.59
CA SER A 131 -1.39 1.90 -26.62
C SER A 131 -0.14 2.12 -25.75
N SER A 132 0.18 3.37 -25.44
CA SER A 132 1.34 3.79 -24.65
C SER A 132 1.03 4.05 -23.18
N ILE A 133 -0.24 3.91 -22.75
CA ILE A 133 -0.64 4.17 -21.37
C ILE A 133 0.15 3.25 -20.43
N VAL A 134 0.78 3.83 -19.43
CA VAL A 134 1.37 3.14 -18.28
C VAL A 134 0.92 3.83 -16.99
N TYR A 135 1.16 3.18 -15.86
CA TYR A 135 0.67 3.64 -14.57
C TYR A 135 1.82 3.82 -13.59
N LEU A 136 1.68 4.81 -12.72
CA LEU A 136 2.47 4.83 -11.49
C LEU A 136 1.82 3.88 -10.50
N ARG A 137 2.58 2.93 -9.96
CA ARG A 137 2.05 1.88 -9.09
C ARG A 137 1.32 2.46 -7.85
N PRO A 138 0.10 1.99 -7.52
CA PRO A 138 -0.65 2.41 -6.34
C PRO A 138 -0.25 1.66 -5.05
N GLU A 139 0.54 0.60 -5.19
CA GLU A 139 1.09 -0.24 -4.13
C GLU A 139 2.42 -0.88 -4.55
N THR A 140 3.18 -1.45 -3.62
CA THR A 140 4.46 -2.12 -3.92
C THR A 140 4.33 -3.63 -4.20
N ALA A 141 3.29 -4.28 -3.69
CA ALA A 141 3.06 -5.72 -3.70
C ALA A 141 3.12 -6.37 -5.10
N GLN A 142 2.54 -5.75 -6.12
CA GLN A 142 2.53 -6.31 -7.48
C GLN A 142 3.94 -6.56 -8.04
N GLY A 143 4.91 -5.74 -7.67
CA GLY A 143 6.31 -5.93 -8.04
C GLY A 143 6.93 -7.22 -7.48
N VAL A 144 6.48 -7.63 -6.30
CA VAL A 144 6.87 -8.89 -5.65
C VAL A 144 6.22 -10.07 -6.37
N TYR A 145 4.91 -10.02 -6.64
CA TYR A 145 4.17 -11.14 -7.23
C TYR A 145 4.69 -11.51 -8.62
N VAL A 146 4.97 -10.52 -9.48
CA VAL A 146 5.51 -10.79 -10.84
C VAL A 146 6.94 -11.34 -10.81
N ASN A 147 7.66 -11.14 -9.70
CA ASN A 147 9.02 -11.63 -9.50
C ASN A 147 9.11 -12.86 -8.59
N PHE A 148 7.99 -13.45 -8.18
CA PHE A 148 7.96 -14.61 -7.27
C PHE A 148 8.96 -15.70 -7.66
N LEU A 149 8.91 -16.18 -8.90
CA LEU A 149 9.83 -17.22 -9.39
C LEU A 149 11.25 -16.69 -9.65
N ASN A 150 11.38 -15.43 -10.06
CA ASN A 150 12.69 -14.79 -10.31
C ASN A 150 13.49 -14.61 -9.02
N VAL A 151 12.82 -14.47 -7.88
CA VAL A 151 13.45 -14.42 -6.56
C VAL A 151 13.68 -15.82 -6.03
N MET A 152 12.63 -16.66 -5.99
CA MET A 152 12.68 -18.01 -5.41
C MET A 152 13.78 -18.91 -6.03
N GLY A 153 13.93 -18.87 -7.37
CA GLY A 153 14.87 -19.74 -8.07
C GLY A 153 16.34 -19.48 -7.69
N PRO A 154 16.86 -18.25 -7.88
CA PRO A 154 18.24 -17.90 -7.53
C PRO A 154 18.56 -17.96 -6.04
N SER A 155 17.62 -17.57 -5.16
CA SER A 155 17.82 -17.65 -3.70
C SER A 155 17.72 -19.08 -3.17
N ARG A 156 17.17 -20.01 -3.96
CA ARG A 156 16.90 -21.40 -3.58
C ARG A 156 15.99 -21.52 -2.36
N GLN A 157 15.17 -20.50 -2.14
CA GLN A 157 14.17 -20.50 -1.08
C GLN A 157 13.14 -21.61 -1.29
N LYS A 158 12.60 -22.11 -0.19
CA LYS A 158 11.51 -23.07 -0.16
C LYS A 158 10.38 -22.48 0.66
N ILE A 159 9.15 -22.88 0.35
CA ILE A 159 8.00 -22.44 1.14
C ILE A 159 8.07 -23.09 2.54
N PRO A 160 7.88 -22.30 3.62
CA PRO A 160 7.54 -20.88 3.62
C PRO A 160 8.74 -19.94 3.48
N PHE A 161 8.57 -18.86 2.71
CA PHE A 161 9.53 -17.77 2.60
C PHE A 161 8.82 -16.47 2.18
N GLY A 162 9.44 -15.32 2.40
CA GLY A 162 8.91 -14.02 2.04
C GLY A 162 9.76 -13.24 1.06
N ILE A 163 9.17 -12.21 0.50
CA ILE A 163 9.87 -11.19 -0.29
C ILE A 163 9.46 -9.82 0.23
N ALA A 164 10.44 -9.02 0.64
CA ALA A 164 10.26 -7.68 1.17
C ALA A 164 10.68 -6.60 0.18
N GLN A 165 9.94 -5.50 0.16
CA GLN A 165 10.25 -4.33 -0.66
C GLN A 165 9.94 -3.04 0.10
N ILE A 166 10.84 -2.06 -0.02
CA ILE A 166 10.55 -0.67 0.35
C ILE A 166 10.54 0.15 -0.93
N GLY A 167 9.47 0.91 -1.17
CA GLY A 167 9.41 1.71 -2.39
C GLY A 167 8.29 2.72 -2.42
N LYS A 168 8.34 3.61 -3.43
CA LYS A 168 7.29 4.61 -3.66
C LYS A 168 6.01 3.99 -4.20
N ALA A 169 4.88 4.54 -3.81
CA ALA A 169 3.56 4.28 -4.36
C ALA A 169 2.77 5.59 -4.52
N PHE A 170 1.80 5.57 -5.42
CA PHE A 170 1.08 6.77 -5.85
C PHE A 170 -0.43 6.53 -5.87
N ARG A 171 -1.18 7.36 -5.14
CA ARG A 171 -2.65 7.32 -5.13
C ARG A 171 -3.19 8.70 -5.46
N ASN A 172 -4.03 8.80 -6.48
CA ASN A 172 -4.63 10.04 -6.96
C ASN A 172 -5.80 10.45 -6.05
N GLU A 173 -5.49 10.69 -4.77
CA GLU A 173 -6.44 10.98 -3.71
C GLU A 173 -7.33 12.18 -4.06
N ILE A 174 -8.64 12.03 -3.85
CA ILE A 174 -9.66 13.04 -4.17
C ILE A 174 -9.60 14.17 -3.14
N THR A 175 -9.57 13.81 -1.84
CA THR A 175 -9.59 14.78 -0.74
C THR A 175 -8.31 14.66 0.11
N PRO A 176 -7.30 15.50 -0.19
CA PRO A 176 -6.16 15.76 0.70
C PRO A 176 -6.58 16.02 2.15
N GLY A 177 -5.86 15.49 3.14
CA GLY A 177 -6.16 15.77 4.54
C GLY A 177 -5.11 15.27 5.53
N ASN A 178 -5.08 15.88 6.72
CA ASN A 178 -4.28 15.45 7.87
C ASN A 178 -2.77 15.30 7.59
N PHE A 179 -2.18 16.30 6.91
CA PHE A 179 -0.73 16.40 6.67
C PHE A 179 -0.17 15.21 5.87
N ILE A 180 0.84 14.48 6.39
CA ILE A 180 1.43 13.31 5.73
C ILE A 180 0.56 12.06 5.78
N PHE A 181 -0.64 12.12 6.40
CA PHE A 181 -1.54 10.96 6.50
C PHE A 181 -2.26 10.65 5.18
N ARG A 182 -2.68 11.66 4.41
CA ARG A 182 -3.27 11.47 3.07
C ARG A 182 -2.45 12.20 2.01
N THR A 183 -1.57 11.43 1.37
CA THR A 183 -0.62 11.93 0.38
C THR A 183 -0.85 11.24 -0.96
N ARG A 184 -0.41 11.90 -2.04
CA ARG A 184 -0.50 11.35 -3.39
C ARG A 184 0.72 10.54 -3.79
N GLU A 185 1.82 10.79 -3.11
CA GLU A 185 3.11 10.11 -3.26
C GLU A 185 3.61 9.79 -1.86
N PHE A 186 3.86 8.51 -1.60
CA PHE A 186 4.37 8.02 -0.33
C PHE A 186 5.25 6.80 -0.55
N GLU A 187 5.81 6.27 0.53
CA GLU A 187 6.61 5.06 0.51
C GLU A 187 5.97 4.02 1.41
N GLN A 188 6.00 2.77 0.96
CA GLN A 188 5.52 1.62 1.71
C GLN A 188 6.69 0.70 2.02
N MET A 189 6.50 -0.10 3.07
CA MET A 189 7.38 -1.19 3.46
C MET A 189 6.48 -2.42 3.53
N GLU A 190 6.48 -3.22 2.46
CA GLU A 190 5.58 -4.37 2.31
C GLU A 190 6.40 -5.65 2.25
N MET A 191 5.84 -6.72 2.79
CA MET A 191 6.43 -8.05 2.79
C MET A 191 5.33 -9.03 2.35
N GLN A 192 5.64 -9.93 1.44
CA GLN A 192 4.70 -10.93 0.95
C GLN A 192 5.25 -12.30 1.32
N TYR A 193 4.65 -12.95 2.31
CA TYR A 193 5.09 -14.23 2.86
C TYR A 193 4.31 -15.38 2.23
N PHE A 194 4.99 -16.17 1.40
CA PHE A 194 4.41 -17.30 0.68
C PHE A 194 4.40 -18.52 1.58
N VAL A 195 3.21 -19.11 1.77
CA VAL A 195 2.98 -20.22 2.71
C VAL A 195 2.19 -21.34 2.05
N HIS A 196 2.26 -22.53 2.64
CA HIS A 196 1.37 -23.63 2.27
C HIS A 196 -0.09 -23.28 2.65
N PRO A 197 -1.10 -23.59 1.81
CA PRO A 197 -2.50 -23.26 2.11
C PRO A 197 -3.02 -23.82 3.45
N SER A 198 -2.47 -24.94 3.92
CA SER A 198 -2.86 -25.54 5.22
C SER A 198 -2.17 -24.92 6.44
N GLU A 199 -1.23 -24.00 6.25
CA GLU A 199 -0.49 -23.34 7.34
C GLU A 199 -0.77 -21.82 7.41
N ASP A 200 -1.69 -21.31 6.59
CA ASP A 200 -1.97 -19.89 6.45
C ASP A 200 -2.34 -19.21 7.78
N GLU A 201 -3.21 -19.84 8.58
CA GLU A 201 -3.63 -19.31 9.89
C GLU A 201 -2.48 -19.22 10.90
N LYS A 202 -1.60 -20.22 10.91
CA LYS A 202 -0.40 -20.25 11.76
C LYS A 202 0.54 -19.10 11.42
N TRP A 203 0.80 -18.89 10.13
CA TRP A 203 1.70 -17.84 9.68
C TRP A 203 1.08 -16.44 9.79
N PHE A 204 -0.24 -16.34 9.65
CA PHE A 204 -0.97 -15.09 9.89
C PHE A 204 -0.83 -14.62 11.34
N GLU A 205 -1.13 -15.47 12.33
CA GLU A 205 -0.98 -15.08 13.75
C GLU A 205 0.49 -14.85 14.11
N TYR A 206 1.43 -15.63 13.56
CA TYR A 206 2.86 -15.38 13.73
C TYR A 206 3.24 -13.96 13.29
N TRP A 207 2.89 -13.57 12.05
CA TRP A 207 3.26 -12.25 11.52
C TRP A 207 2.58 -11.12 12.26
N LYS A 208 1.31 -11.28 12.61
CA LYS A 208 0.58 -10.32 13.45
C LYS A 208 1.31 -10.03 14.77
N GLU A 209 1.79 -11.06 15.47
CA GLU A 209 2.60 -10.88 16.69
C GLU A 209 3.96 -10.25 16.41
N GLN A 210 4.67 -10.68 15.34
CA GLN A 210 5.97 -10.11 14.97
C GLN A 210 5.88 -8.61 14.65
N ARG A 211 4.84 -8.19 13.90
CA ARG A 211 4.65 -6.80 13.51
C ARG A 211 4.27 -5.92 14.71
N TRP A 212 3.44 -6.43 15.61
CA TRP A 212 3.15 -5.74 16.87
C TRP A 212 4.41 -5.52 17.72
N GLN A 213 5.22 -6.58 17.88
CA GLN A 213 6.46 -6.49 18.65
C GLN A 213 7.45 -5.49 18.02
N TRP A 214 7.52 -5.44 16.68
CA TRP A 214 8.38 -4.48 15.97
C TRP A 214 8.06 -3.02 16.34
N TYR A 215 6.78 -2.65 16.47
CA TYR A 215 6.40 -1.30 16.92
C TYR A 215 6.79 -1.02 18.38
N LEU A 216 6.69 -2.03 19.26
CA LEU A 216 7.13 -1.89 20.64
C LEU A 216 8.66 -1.71 20.72
N ASP A 217 9.40 -2.47 19.93
CA ASP A 217 10.86 -2.39 19.84
C ASP A 217 11.34 -1.06 19.23
N LEU A 218 10.55 -0.50 18.29
CA LEU A 218 10.76 0.85 17.77
C LEU A 218 10.56 1.94 18.84
N GLY A 219 9.91 1.61 19.96
CA GLY A 219 9.65 2.52 21.07
C GLY A 219 8.28 3.20 21.02
N ILE A 220 7.34 2.70 20.22
CA ILE A 220 5.97 3.23 20.21
C ILE A 220 5.26 2.84 21.51
N ASN A 221 4.57 3.81 22.11
CA ASN A 221 3.82 3.57 23.33
C ASN A 221 2.66 2.59 23.06
N LYS A 222 2.68 1.43 23.73
CA LYS A 222 1.65 0.41 23.65
C LYS A 222 0.23 0.94 23.88
N ASN A 223 0.06 1.92 24.77
CA ASN A 223 -1.26 2.51 25.06
C ASN A 223 -1.83 3.36 23.91
N LYS A 224 -0.98 3.68 22.92
CA LYS A 224 -1.37 4.38 21.69
C LYS A 224 -1.54 3.44 20.51
N LEU A 225 -1.40 2.13 20.72
CA LEU A 225 -1.59 1.11 19.70
C LEU A 225 -2.83 0.26 20.01
N ARG A 226 -3.54 -0.18 18.98
CA ARG A 226 -4.59 -1.19 19.10
C ARG A 226 -4.68 -2.04 17.85
N TRP A 227 -5.30 -3.21 18.01
CA TRP A 227 -5.76 -4.02 16.89
C TRP A 227 -7.14 -3.55 16.44
N HIS A 228 -7.33 -3.44 15.13
CA HIS A 228 -8.64 -3.30 14.50
C HIS A 228 -8.82 -4.46 13.53
N GLN A 229 -9.78 -5.35 13.79
CA GLN A 229 -10.11 -6.44 12.86
C GLN A 229 -11.12 -5.92 11.84
N HIS A 230 -10.87 -6.16 10.56
CA HIS A 230 -11.80 -5.75 9.51
C HIS A 230 -13.13 -6.49 9.65
N GLY A 231 -14.22 -5.72 9.59
CA GLY A 231 -15.58 -6.26 9.52
C GLY A 231 -15.94 -6.81 8.13
N PRO A 232 -17.11 -7.44 7.96
CA PRO A 232 -17.57 -7.98 6.68
C PRO A 232 -17.61 -6.95 5.53
N ASP A 233 -17.90 -5.67 5.85
CA ASP A 233 -18.00 -4.58 4.87
C ASP A 233 -16.65 -3.88 4.61
N GLU A 234 -15.62 -4.20 5.39
CA GLU A 234 -14.27 -3.61 5.29
C GLU A 234 -13.29 -4.57 4.60
N LEU A 235 -13.55 -5.87 4.68
CA LEU A 235 -12.68 -6.91 4.13
C LEU A 235 -12.61 -6.80 2.60
N ALA A 236 -11.39 -6.66 2.07
CA ALA A 236 -11.17 -6.73 0.64
C ALA A 236 -11.60 -8.10 0.09
N HIS A 237 -12.17 -8.12 -1.11
CA HIS A 237 -12.71 -9.33 -1.75
C HIS A 237 -11.73 -10.51 -1.88
N TYR A 238 -10.44 -10.26 -1.77
CA TYR A 238 -9.36 -11.26 -1.85
C TYR A 238 -8.83 -11.70 -0.47
N ALA A 239 -9.19 -11.03 0.62
CA ALA A 239 -8.66 -11.33 1.95
C ALA A 239 -9.56 -12.34 2.68
N LYS A 240 -8.96 -13.39 3.25
CA LYS A 240 -9.63 -14.32 4.17
C LYS A 240 -9.82 -13.68 5.55
N VAL A 241 -8.81 -12.95 6.01
CA VAL A 241 -8.81 -12.20 7.28
C VAL A 241 -7.82 -11.04 7.18
N ALA A 242 -8.14 -9.93 7.85
CA ALA A 242 -7.36 -8.71 7.84
C ALA A 242 -7.40 -8.03 9.22
N PHE A 243 -6.24 -7.56 9.67
CA PHE A 243 -6.08 -6.79 10.91
C PHE A 243 -5.21 -5.58 10.66
N ASP A 244 -5.64 -4.44 11.18
CA ASP A 244 -4.83 -3.23 11.21
C ASP A 244 -4.18 -3.04 12.58
N ILE A 245 -2.93 -2.61 12.57
CA ILE A 245 -2.32 -1.91 13.68
C ILE A 245 -2.69 -0.43 13.52
N GLU A 246 -3.49 0.07 14.47
CA GLU A 246 -3.86 1.48 14.50
C GLU A 246 -3.11 2.25 15.57
N TYR A 247 -2.77 3.50 15.26
CA TYR A 247 -2.19 4.46 16.20
C TYR A 247 -3.17 5.58 16.55
N GLU A 248 -3.21 5.96 17.83
CA GLU A 248 -4.03 7.08 18.30
C GLU A 248 -3.36 8.44 18.02
N PHE A 249 -3.64 9.01 16.86
CA PHE A 249 -3.22 10.36 16.51
C PHE A 249 -4.08 11.43 17.21
N SER A 250 -3.66 12.70 17.12
CA SER A 250 -4.45 13.82 17.66
C SER A 250 -5.81 14.03 16.97
N PHE A 251 -6.10 13.27 15.92
CA PHE A 251 -7.33 13.31 15.13
C PHE A 251 -8.03 11.94 15.11
N GLY A 252 -7.70 11.08 16.08
CA GLY A 252 -8.32 9.77 16.28
C GLY A 252 -7.42 8.61 15.84
N TRP A 253 -7.99 7.41 15.99
CA TRP A 253 -7.37 6.15 15.58
C TRP A 253 -7.29 6.05 14.08
N LYS A 254 -6.11 5.66 13.59
CA LYS A 254 -5.86 5.42 12.18
C LYS A 254 -4.87 4.30 11.99
N GLU A 255 -5.08 3.53 10.93
CA GLU A 255 -4.15 2.52 10.42
C GLU A 255 -2.75 3.11 10.20
N ILE A 256 -1.75 2.34 10.61
CA ILE A 256 -0.34 2.55 10.27
C ILE A 256 0.29 1.33 9.59
N GLU A 257 -0.34 0.15 9.70
CA GLU A 257 0.05 -1.09 9.03
C GLU A 257 -1.13 -2.06 9.00
N GLY A 258 -1.39 -2.70 7.86
CA GLY A 258 -2.34 -3.79 7.70
C GLY A 258 -1.62 -5.13 7.55
N ILE A 259 -2.17 -6.18 8.16
CA ILE A 259 -1.73 -7.57 8.03
C ILE A 259 -2.88 -8.36 7.42
N HIS A 260 -2.66 -8.98 6.26
CA HIS A 260 -3.70 -9.62 5.47
C HIS A 260 -3.34 -11.06 5.14
N ASN A 261 -4.30 -11.97 5.27
CA ASN A 261 -4.23 -13.28 4.62
C ASN A 261 -4.97 -13.19 3.29
N ARG A 262 -4.22 -13.16 2.18
CA ARG A 262 -4.74 -12.93 0.83
C ARG A 262 -5.00 -14.22 0.05
N THR A 263 -4.81 -15.37 0.69
CA THR A 263 -4.93 -16.69 0.05
C THR A 263 -4.08 -16.80 -1.22
N ASP A 264 -4.56 -17.48 -2.27
CA ASP A 264 -3.86 -17.66 -3.54
C ASP A 264 -4.20 -16.58 -4.59
N PHE A 265 -4.98 -15.56 -4.23
CA PHE A 265 -5.60 -14.62 -5.16
C PHE A 265 -4.58 -13.99 -6.11
N ASP A 266 -3.52 -13.37 -5.59
CA ASP A 266 -2.61 -12.55 -6.41
C ASP A 266 -1.82 -13.41 -7.43
N LEU A 267 -1.24 -14.54 -6.98
CA LEU A 267 -0.51 -15.44 -7.88
C LEU A 267 -1.44 -16.13 -8.87
N LYS A 268 -2.67 -16.47 -8.48
CA LYS A 268 -3.67 -17.05 -9.38
C LYS A 268 -4.05 -16.06 -10.49
N ARG A 269 -4.33 -14.80 -10.15
CA ARG A 269 -4.66 -13.75 -11.12
C ARG A 269 -3.53 -13.50 -12.12
N HIS A 270 -2.28 -13.43 -11.65
CA HIS A 270 -1.13 -13.27 -12.55
C HIS A 270 -0.88 -14.51 -13.40
N LYS A 271 -1.07 -15.72 -12.87
CA LYS A 271 -0.99 -16.97 -13.65
C LYS A 271 -2.01 -16.99 -14.79
N GLU A 272 -3.27 -16.66 -14.50
CA GLU A 272 -4.36 -16.59 -15.48
C GLU A 272 -4.07 -15.54 -16.57
N ALA A 273 -3.62 -14.35 -16.18
CA ALA A 273 -3.40 -13.25 -17.12
C ALA A 273 -2.12 -13.40 -17.96
N SER A 274 -1.05 -13.96 -17.40
CA SER A 274 0.24 -14.10 -18.07
C SER A 274 0.44 -15.43 -18.81
N GLY A 275 -0.35 -16.46 -18.47
CA GLY A 275 -0.14 -17.83 -18.94
C GLY A 275 1.10 -18.53 -18.37
N ARG A 276 1.80 -17.91 -17.41
CA ARG A 276 2.96 -18.51 -16.73
C ARG A 276 2.50 -19.29 -15.49
N ASP A 277 3.04 -20.49 -15.31
CA ASP A 277 2.74 -21.27 -14.11
C ASP A 277 3.49 -20.70 -12.90
N LEU A 278 2.75 -20.09 -11.98
CA LEU A 278 3.25 -19.55 -10.71
C LEU A 278 3.00 -20.51 -9.53
N SER A 279 2.69 -21.79 -9.79
CA SER A 279 2.58 -22.79 -8.74
C SER A 279 3.95 -23.22 -8.19
N TYR A 280 3.96 -23.59 -6.91
CA TYR A 280 5.11 -24.21 -6.26
C TYR A 280 4.98 -25.73 -6.30
N TYR A 281 6.10 -26.43 -6.54
CA TYR A 281 6.19 -27.88 -6.45
C TYR A 281 7.09 -28.27 -5.28
N ASN A 282 6.54 -29.00 -4.32
CA ASN A 282 7.30 -29.51 -3.19
C ASN A 282 7.89 -30.89 -3.51
N ASP A 283 9.21 -30.96 -3.66
CA ASP A 283 9.90 -32.21 -3.98
C ASP A 283 9.77 -33.30 -2.90
N GLN A 284 9.52 -32.92 -1.64
CA GLN A 284 9.40 -33.87 -0.52
C GLN A 284 8.00 -34.49 -0.45
N THR A 285 6.95 -33.67 -0.58
CA THR A 285 5.56 -34.15 -0.52
C THR A 285 5.00 -34.55 -1.88
N LYS A 286 5.72 -34.23 -2.97
CA LYS A 286 5.31 -34.41 -4.38
C LYS A 286 4.03 -33.67 -4.74
N GLU A 287 3.75 -32.60 -4.01
CA GLU A 287 2.55 -31.78 -4.16
C GLU A 287 2.82 -30.54 -5.02
N ARG A 288 1.81 -30.12 -5.80
CA ARG A 288 1.81 -28.86 -6.54
C ARG A 288 0.63 -28.01 -6.09
N TYR A 289 0.90 -26.77 -5.70
CA TYR A 289 -0.13 -25.83 -5.22
C TYR A 289 0.24 -24.39 -5.56
N ILE A 290 -0.73 -23.48 -5.51
CA ILE A 290 -0.46 -22.04 -5.53
C ILE A 290 -0.28 -21.61 -4.06
N PRO A 291 0.85 -21.01 -3.69
CA PRO A 291 1.08 -20.56 -2.33
C PRO A 291 0.03 -19.56 -1.87
N TYR A 292 -0.34 -19.62 -0.59
CA TYR A 292 -1.08 -18.54 0.04
C TYR A 292 -0.12 -17.42 0.43
N ILE A 293 -0.64 -16.20 0.54
CA ILE A 293 0.17 -15.02 0.85
C ILE A 293 -0.32 -14.39 2.15
N ILE A 294 0.61 -14.24 3.10
CA ILE A 294 0.45 -13.35 4.24
C ILE A 294 1.19 -12.06 3.92
N GLU A 295 0.45 -10.97 3.85
CA GLU A 295 0.95 -9.60 3.64
C GLU A 295 1.09 -8.88 4.99
#